data_AF-A0A0G1QX42-F1
#
_entry.id   AF-A0A0G1QX42-F1
#
_cell.length_a   1.000
_cell.length_b   1.000
_cell.length_c   1.000
_cell.angle_alpha   90.00
_cell.angle_beta   90.00
_cell.angle_gamma   90.00
#
_symmetry.space_group_name_H-M   'P 1'
#
loop_
_entity.id
_entity.type
_entity.pdbx_description
1 polymer ?
#
loop_
_entity_poly.entity_id
_entity_poly.type
_entity_poly.pdbx_seq_one_letter_code
_entity_poly.pdbx_strand_id
1 'polypeptide(L)'
;MIEKLSEQDLRTLKRLGLEQYADGMSITYRLPDLPPFPPTLSKSARQRLRWFDYYRHCGNVSLTCRHFGIARKTFYHWQKRYRPTDLTSLEEASRKPKRLRQWQVSRQEELNILALRRKYLRYGKLKLQVIYQRHYGQTVSSWKIQRVIEKHQLYYHPLKANQRQLARKRSQPKHRITALKREQRTGFLIALDTIVVYAYGQKRYILTGIDTHGKIAFARMYPGHGSYYAADFLKRLHYLLDGRIENIQTDNGSEFAKYFSLAAQQ
;
A
#
# COMPACT_ATOMS: atom_id res chain seq x y z
N MET A 1 40.15 -30.15 -27.52
CA MET A 1 41.16 -31.21 -27.27
C MET A 1 40.75 -31.93 -26.00
N ILE A 2 41.00 -33.23 -25.90
CA ILE A 2 40.84 -33.96 -24.63
C ILE A 2 42.18 -33.87 -23.91
N GLU A 3 42.21 -33.14 -22.80
CA GLU A 3 43.39 -33.10 -21.94
C GLU A 3 43.53 -34.46 -21.24
N LYS A 4 44.74 -35.04 -21.26
CA LYS A 4 45.02 -36.28 -20.53
C LYS A 4 45.15 -35.94 -19.04
N LEU A 5 44.54 -36.76 -18.18
CA LEU A 5 44.67 -36.67 -16.72
C LEU A 5 46.14 -36.68 -16.30
N SER A 6 46.49 -35.92 -15.25
CA SER A 6 47.88 -35.87 -14.78
C SER A 6 48.25 -37.15 -14.01
N GLU A 7 49.55 -37.41 -13.85
CA GLU A 7 50.00 -38.53 -13.00
C GLU A 7 49.48 -38.43 -11.56
N GLN A 8 49.24 -37.22 -11.05
CA GLN A 8 48.74 -37.03 -9.68
C GLN A 8 47.27 -37.44 -9.56
N ASP A 9 46.46 -37.16 -10.59
CA ASP A 9 45.07 -37.58 -10.67
C ASP A 9 44.98 -39.11 -10.80
N LEU A 10 45.79 -39.71 -11.67
CA LEU A 10 45.86 -41.15 -11.87
C LEU A 10 46.28 -41.89 -10.59
N ARG A 11 47.29 -41.40 -9.86
CA ARG A 11 47.68 -41.94 -8.54
C ARG A 11 46.56 -41.81 -7.51
N THR A 12 45.77 -40.74 -7.57
CA THR A 12 44.65 -40.50 -6.64
C THR A 12 43.48 -41.45 -6.93
N LEU A 13 43.11 -41.65 -8.19
CA LEU A 13 42.13 -42.67 -8.60
C LEU A 13 42.57 -44.08 -8.20
N LYS A 14 43.86 -44.40 -8.36
CA LYS A 14 44.43 -45.68 -7.96
C LYS A 14 44.28 -45.94 -6.46
N ARG A 15 44.58 -44.94 -5.63
CA ARG A 15 44.42 -45.00 -4.16
C ARG A 15 42.95 -45.18 -3.71
N LEU A 16 41.99 -44.81 -4.55
CA LEU A 16 40.54 -44.96 -4.28
C LEU A 16 39.95 -46.28 -4.84
N GLY A 17 40.75 -47.12 -5.49
CA GLY A 17 40.27 -48.36 -6.13
C GLY A 17 39.46 -48.11 -7.41
N LEU A 18 39.57 -46.92 -8.01
CA LEU A 18 38.77 -46.46 -9.15
C LEU A 18 39.52 -46.63 -10.49
N GLU A 19 40.37 -47.66 -10.62
CA GLU A 19 41.26 -47.85 -11.77
C GLU A 19 40.50 -47.98 -13.10
N GLN A 20 39.34 -48.66 -13.09
CA GLN A 20 38.45 -48.83 -14.25
C GLN A 20 37.90 -47.54 -14.86
N TYR A 21 38.13 -46.38 -14.22
CA TYR A 21 37.70 -45.06 -14.69
C TYR A 21 38.82 -44.25 -15.37
N ALA A 22 40.04 -44.79 -15.47
CA ALA A 22 41.16 -44.11 -16.16
C ALA A 22 41.02 -44.17 -17.70
N ASP A 23 40.49 -45.26 -18.24
CA ASP A 23 40.39 -45.49 -19.69
C ASP A 23 39.13 -44.86 -20.30
N GLY A 24 39.24 -43.58 -20.63
CA GLY A 24 38.54 -42.97 -21.78
C GLY A 24 37.02 -42.71 -21.68
N MET A 25 36.31 -43.22 -20.67
CA MET A 25 34.88 -42.89 -20.51
C MET A 25 34.67 -41.47 -19.98
N SER A 26 33.89 -40.68 -20.71
CA SER A 26 33.49 -39.32 -20.31
C SER A 26 32.49 -39.37 -19.14
N ILE A 27 32.98 -39.27 -17.91
CA ILE A 27 32.16 -39.27 -16.69
C ILE A 27 31.31 -37.99 -16.63
N THR A 28 30.06 -38.07 -17.11
CA THR A 28 29.07 -37.02 -16.90
C THR A 28 28.55 -37.10 -15.48
N TYR A 29 29.19 -36.37 -14.56
CA TYR A 29 28.74 -36.22 -13.19
C TYR A 29 27.32 -35.61 -13.13
N ARG A 30 26.30 -36.46 -12.94
CA ARG A 30 25.02 -35.98 -12.40
C ARG A 30 25.26 -35.56 -10.95
N LEU A 31 25.34 -34.26 -10.72
CA LEU A 31 25.21 -33.70 -9.38
C LEU A 31 23.89 -34.20 -8.77
N PRO A 32 23.85 -34.61 -7.49
CA PRO A 32 22.62 -35.01 -6.83
C PRO A 32 21.63 -33.82 -6.80
N ASP A 33 20.33 -34.11 -6.84
CA ASP A 33 19.27 -33.12 -7.02
C ASP A 33 19.24 -32.05 -5.92
N LEU A 34 19.98 -30.96 -6.16
CA LEU A 34 19.89 -29.74 -5.38
C LEU A 34 18.48 -29.14 -5.58
N PRO A 35 17.81 -28.65 -4.51
CA PRO A 35 16.48 -28.07 -4.64
C PRO A 35 16.51 -26.93 -5.67
N PRO A 36 15.60 -26.92 -6.67
CA PRO A 36 15.89 -26.38 -8.00
C PRO A 36 16.13 -24.86 -8.06
N PHE A 37 15.80 -24.12 -7.01
CA PHE A 37 16.13 -22.71 -6.86
C PHE A 37 16.50 -22.40 -5.41
N PRO A 38 17.44 -21.47 -5.15
CA PRO A 38 17.64 -20.94 -3.80
C PRO A 38 16.34 -20.27 -3.31
N PRO A 39 16.02 -20.32 -2.01
CA PRO A 39 14.76 -19.77 -1.49
C PRO A 39 14.64 -18.29 -1.83
N THR A 40 13.42 -17.85 -2.20
CA THR A 40 13.11 -16.52 -2.73
C THR A 40 13.11 -15.42 -1.65
N LEU A 41 14.29 -15.19 -1.07
CA LEU A 41 14.52 -14.27 0.04
C LEU A 41 14.09 -12.83 -0.27
N SER A 42 13.51 -12.18 0.73
CA SER A 42 13.20 -10.75 0.73
C SER A 42 14.46 -9.89 0.57
N LYS A 43 14.28 -8.62 0.18
CA LYS A 43 15.39 -7.67 0.01
C LYS A 43 16.18 -7.50 1.32
N SER A 44 15.51 -7.54 2.47
CA SER A 44 16.12 -7.41 3.80
C SER A 44 16.81 -8.70 4.26
N ALA A 45 16.27 -9.89 3.97
CA ALA A 45 16.96 -11.15 4.22
C ALA A 45 18.23 -11.31 3.36
N ARG A 46 18.18 -10.95 2.07
CA ARG A 46 19.37 -10.89 1.20
C ARG A 46 20.42 -9.90 1.69
N GLN A 47 20.01 -8.76 2.24
CA GLN A 47 20.93 -7.80 2.84
C GLN A 47 21.61 -8.38 4.09
N ARG A 48 20.87 -9.11 4.93
CA ARG A 48 21.42 -9.80 6.12
C ARG A 48 22.38 -10.92 5.75
N LEU A 49 22.11 -11.68 4.69
CA LEU A 49 22.98 -12.75 4.22
C LEU A 49 24.38 -12.20 3.90
N ARG A 50 24.44 -11.11 3.13
CA ARG A 50 25.69 -10.39 2.82
C ARG A 50 26.48 -9.93 4.06
N TRP A 51 25.82 -9.67 5.19
CA TRP A 51 26.52 -9.36 6.45
C TRP A 51 27.28 -10.58 6.99
N PHE A 52 26.69 -11.77 6.88
CA PHE A 52 27.32 -13.02 7.31
C PHE A 52 28.38 -13.49 6.32
N ASP A 53 28.17 -13.31 5.02
CA ASP A 53 29.16 -13.64 3.99
C ASP A 53 30.43 -12.79 4.18
N TYR A 54 30.30 -11.46 4.29
CA TYR A 54 31.42 -10.56 4.58
C TYR A 54 32.08 -10.87 5.93
N TYR A 55 31.29 -11.20 6.96
CA TYR A 55 31.83 -11.59 8.27
C TYR A 55 32.69 -12.88 8.20
N ARG A 56 32.32 -13.86 7.36
CA ARG A 56 33.16 -15.06 7.13
C ARG A 56 34.52 -14.70 6.54
N HIS A 57 34.57 -13.74 5.62
CA HIS A 57 35.84 -13.29 5.02
C HIS A 57 36.70 -12.43 5.96
N CYS A 58 36.08 -11.56 6.77
CA CYS A 58 36.82 -10.60 7.59
C CYS A 58 37.05 -11.02 9.05
N GLY A 59 36.33 -12.02 9.57
CA GLY A 59 36.38 -12.48 10.96
C GLY A 59 35.92 -11.46 12.03
N ASN A 60 35.74 -10.18 11.67
CA ASN A 60 35.59 -9.08 12.60
C ASN A 60 34.19 -8.45 12.53
N VAL A 61 33.42 -8.61 13.62
CA VAL A 61 32.07 -8.05 13.77
C VAL A 61 32.08 -6.52 13.70
N SER A 62 33.08 -5.84 14.26
CA SER A 62 33.14 -4.37 14.27
C SER A 62 33.40 -3.80 12.88
N LEU A 63 34.28 -4.43 12.10
CA LEU A 63 34.53 -4.04 10.71
C LEU A 63 33.27 -4.26 9.86
N THR A 64 32.63 -5.42 9.99
CA THR A 64 31.35 -5.75 9.32
C THR A 64 30.27 -4.72 9.65
N CYS A 65 30.11 -4.36 10.92
CA CYS A 65 29.13 -3.37 11.36
C CYS A 65 29.43 -1.97 10.81
N ARG A 66 30.70 -1.56 10.72
CA ARG A 66 31.11 -0.28 10.11
C ARG A 66 30.86 -0.27 8.60
N HIS A 67 31.18 -1.35 7.89
CA HIS A 67 31.01 -1.48 6.44
C HIS A 67 29.55 -1.37 6.00
N PHE A 68 28.62 -1.97 6.74
CA PHE A 68 27.18 -1.99 6.39
C PHE A 68 26.32 -0.98 7.17
N GLY A 69 26.91 -0.12 8.01
CA GLY A 69 26.17 0.88 8.80
C GLY A 69 25.24 0.29 9.87
N ILE A 70 25.62 -0.82 10.50
CA ILE A 70 24.77 -1.58 11.43
C ILE A 70 25.22 -1.38 12.88
N ALA A 71 24.28 -1.23 13.81
CA ALA A 71 24.58 -1.37 15.24
C ALA A 71 24.94 -2.82 15.59
N ARG A 72 26.06 -3.06 16.31
CA ARG A 72 26.53 -4.40 16.74
C ARG A 72 25.43 -5.26 17.37
N LYS A 73 24.55 -4.65 18.18
CA LYS A 73 23.38 -5.32 18.81
C LYS A 73 22.45 -5.99 17.80
N THR A 74 22.26 -5.38 16.63
CA THR A 74 21.45 -5.93 15.53
C THR A 74 22.16 -7.09 14.84
N PHE A 75 23.49 -7.00 14.63
CA PHE A 75 24.28 -8.12 14.09
C PHE A 75 24.16 -9.36 14.99
N TYR A 76 24.44 -9.23 16.29
CA TYR A 76 24.32 -10.35 17.25
C TYR A 76 22.88 -10.89 17.37
N HIS A 77 21.86 -10.06 17.21
CA HIS A 77 20.46 -10.52 17.18
C HIS A 77 20.18 -11.46 16.00
N TRP A 78 20.69 -11.14 14.81
CA TRP A 78 20.53 -12.00 13.63
C TRP A 78 21.49 -13.20 13.64
N GLN A 79 22.71 -13.04 14.20
CA GLN A 79 23.66 -14.15 14.34
C GLN A 79 23.09 -15.29 15.20
N LYS A 80 22.33 -14.97 16.26
CA LYS A 80 21.61 -15.95 17.09
C LYS A 80 20.42 -16.65 16.39
N ARG A 81 20.03 -16.19 15.20
CA ARG A 81 18.96 -16.78 14.38
C ARG A 81 19.50 -17.53 13.17
N TYR A 82 20.57 -17.00 12.57
CA TYR A 82 21.13 -17.48 11.32
C TYR A 82 21.52 -18.96 11.38
N ARG A 83 20.92 -19.75 10.48
CA ARG A 83 21.26 -21.15 10.23
C ARG A 83 21.87 -21.25 8.84
N PRO A 84 23.15 -21.66 8.70
CA PRO A 84 23.77 -21.81 7.37
C PRO A 84 23.04 -22.79 6.44
N THR A 85 22.31 -23.76 6.99
CA THR A 85 21.48 -24.74 6.28
C THR A 85 20.06 -24.26 5.97
N ASP A 86 19.61 -23.15 6.55
CA ASP A 86 18.26 -22.60 6.36
C ASP A 86 18.32 -21.07 6.29
N LEU A 87 18.36 -20.56 5.06
CA LEU A 87 18.42 -19.12 4.80
C LEU A 87 17.12 -18.38 5.16
N THR A 88 15.99 -19.09 5.34
CA THR A 88 14.72 -18.46 5.75
C THR A 88 14.79 -17.93 7.18
N SER A 89 15.75 -18.41 7.99
CA SER A 89 16.08 -17.88 9.32
C SER A 89 16.45 -16.38 9.35
N LEU A 90 16.76 -15.77 8.21
CA LEU A 90 17.05 -14.34 8.06
C LEU A 90 15.82 -13.48 7.71
N GLU A 91 14.64 -14.09 7.54
CA GLU A 91 13.40 -13.37 7.26
C GLU A 91 12.80 -12.65 8.47
N GLU A 92 11.92 -11.70 8.20
CA GLU A 92 11.25 -10.93 9.25
C GLU A 92 10.10 -11.69 9.90
N ALA A 93 10.39 -12.32 11.04
CA ALA A 93 9.37 -12.84 11.95
C ALA A 93 8.31 -11.76 12.28
N SER A 94 7.04 -12.18 12.35
CA SER A 94 5.91 -11.27 12.57
C SER A 94 6.06 -10.44 13.85
N ARG A 95 6.01 -9.11 13.71
CA ARG A 95 6.02 -8.15 14.83
C ARG A 95 4.69 -8.08 15.60
N LYS A 96 3.72 -8.94 15.28
CA LYS A 96 2.38 -8.96 15.87
C LYS A 96 2.46 -9.38 17.35
N PRO A 97 1.81 -8.66 18.30
CA PRO A 97 1.82 -9.06 19.72
C PRO A 97 1.26 -10.46 19.95
N LYS A 98 1.96 -11.28 20.76
CA LYS A 98 1.53 -12.64 21.13
C LYS A 98 0.16 -12.67 21.82
N ARG A 99 -0.14 -11.65 22.63
CA ARG A 99 -1.45 -11.43 23.26
C ARG A 99 -2.14 -10.27 22.57
N LEU A 100 -3.23 -10.55 21.87
CA LEU A 100 -4.12 -9.55 21.27
C LEU A 100 -5.24 -9.20 22.24
N ARG A 101 -5.83 -8.00 22.13
CA ARG A 101 -7.02 -7.64 22.91
C ARG A 101 -8.18 -8.56 22.53
N GLN A 102 -8.54 -9.45 23.45
CA GLN A 102 -9.66 -10.37 23.29
C GLN A 102 -11.01 -9.66 23.47
N TRP A 103 -12.08 -10.40 23.24
CA TRP A 103 -13.43 -9.85 23.18
C TRP A 103 -14.04 -9.71 24.58
N GLN A 104 -14.42 -8.49 24.94
CA GLN A 104 -14.92 -8.12 26.27
C GLN A 104 -16.46 -8.05 26.35
N VAL A 105 -17.19 -8.88 25.58
CA VAL A 105 -18.65 -9.01 25.67
C VAL A 105 -18.94 -10.36 26.29
N SER A 106 -19.75 -10.41 27.36
CA SER A 106 -20.14 -11.69 27.96
C SER A 106 -21.14 -12.44 27.05
N ARG A 107 -21.24 -13.76 27.18
CA ARG A 107 -22.22 -14.57 26.44
C ARG A 107 -23.66 -14.08 26.67
N GLN A 108 -23.95 -13.58 27.87
CA GLN A 108 -25.25 -13.03 28.25
C GLN A 108 -25.51 -11.65 27.63
N GLU A 109 -24.53 -10.74 27.63
CA GLU A 109 -24.61 -9.48 26.88
C GLU A 109 -24.85 -9.76 25.39
N GLU A 110 -24.12 -10.70 24.80
CA GLU A 110 -24.26 -11.09 23.39
C GLU A 110 -25.70 -11.58 23.09
N LEU A 111 -26.24 -12.50 23.88
CA LEU A 111 -27.60 -13.02 23.73
C LEU A 111 -28.68 -11.93 23.89
N ASN A 112 -28.54 -11.07 24.90
CA ASN A 112 -29.46 -9.94 25.13
C ASN A 112 -29.44 -8.94 23.96
N ILE A 113 -28.25 -8.62 23.43
CA ILE A 113 -28.10 -7.76 22.25
C ILE A 113 -28.71 -8.43 21.01
N LEU A 114 -28.54 -9.74 20.83
CA LEU A 114 -29.17 -10.50 19.74
C LEU A 114 -30.69 -10.47 19.81
N ALA A 115 -31.28 -10.66 20.99
CA ALA A 115 -32.74 -10.59 21.19
C ALA A 115 -33.30 -9.20 20.84
N LEU A 116 -32.72 -8.13 21.40
CA LEU A 116 -33.12 -6.75 21.07
C LEU A 116 -32.89 -6.41 19.59
N ARG A 117 -31.81 -6.92 18.99
CA ARG A 117 -31.50 -6.68 17.57
C ARG A 117 -32.47 -7.38 16.64
N ARG A 118 -32.95 -8.58 16.98
CA ARG A 118 -34.00 -9.29 16.24
C ARG A 118 -35.33 -8.56 16.36
N LYS A 119 -35.73 -8.12 17.57
CA LYS A 119 -36.97 -7.36 17.79
C LYS A 119 -36.97 -5.98 17.10
N TYR A 120 -35.83 -5.30 17.02
CA TYR A 120 -35.72 -3.94 16.47
C TYR A 120 -34.62 -3.80 15.39
N LEU A 121 -34.71 -4.61 14.33
CA LEU A 121 -33.68 -4.71 13.28
C LEU A 121 -33.34 -3.39 12.55
N ARG A 122 -34.30 -2.44 12.48
CA ARG A 122 -34.12 -1.12 11.84
C ARG A 122 -33.41 -0.09 12.75
N TYR A 123 -33.27 -0.33 14.06
CA TYR A 123 -32.74 0.67 15.00
C TYR A 123 -31.20 0.79 14.95
N GLY A 124 -30.68 1.98 15.25
CA GLY A 124 -29.23 2.22 15.35
C GLY A 124 -28.65 1.74 16.69
N LYS A 125 -27.33 1.52 16.74
CA LYS A 125 -26.61 1.06 17.95
C LYS A 125 -26.89 1.90 19.21
N LEU A 126 -27.10 3.21 19.05
CA LEU A 126 -27.42 4.14 20.14
C LEU A 126 -28.86 3.95 20.67
N LYS A 127 -29.85 3.74 19.79
CA LYS A 127 -31.23 3.42 20.23
C LYS A 127 -31.27 2.06 20.94
N LEU A 128 -30.53 1.07 20.44
CA LEU A 128 -30.39 -0.24 21.09
C LEU A 128 -29.69 -0.15 22.46
N GLN A 129 -28.71 0.75 22.64
CA GLN A 129 -28.08 1.01 23.93
C GLN A 129 -29.09 1.51 24.98
N VAL A 130 -29.91 2.50 24.64
CA VAL A 130 -30.95 3.03 25.55
C VAL A 130 -32.00 1.96 25.88
N ILE A 131 -32.41 1.16 24.91
CA ILE A 131 -33.37 0.06 25.13
C ILE A 131 -32.75 -1.04 26.01
N TYR A 132 -31.48 -1.39 25.81
CA TYR A 132 -30.76 -2.36 26.64
C TYR A 132 -30.71 -1.91 28.10
N GLN A 133 -30.32 -0.65 28.35
CA GLN A 133 -30.27 -0.10 29.70
C GLN A 133 -31.65 -0.08 30.39
N ARG A 134 -32.72 0.27 29.65
CA ARG A 134 -34.10 0.25 30.17
C ARG A 134 -34.64 -1.16 30.45
N HIS A 135 -34.21 -2.17 29.68
CA HIS A 135 -34.75 -3.54 29.76
C HIS A 135 -33.95 -4.45 30.70
N TYR A 136 -32.66 -4.16 30.93
CA TYR A 136 -31.75 -5.02 31.70
C TYR A 136 -31.03 -4.31 32.85
N GLY A 137 -31.28 -3.01 33.08
CA GLY A 137 -30.63 -2.19 34.12
C GLY A 137 -29.12 -1.90 33.88
N GLN A 138 -28.48 -2.62 32.97
CA GLN A 138 -27.03 -2.61 32.74
C GLN A 138 -26.62 -1.68 31.59
N THR A 139 -25.46 -1.04 31.72
CA THR A 139 -24.90 -0.12 30.71
C THR A 139 -23.92 -0.84 29.77
N VAL A 140 -24.35 -1.05 28.51
CA VAL A 140 -23.52 -1.64 27.44
C VAL A 140 -23.06 -0.55 26.48
N SER A 141 -21.76 -0.52 26.13
CA SER A 141 -21.27 0.49 25.19
C SER A 141 -21.78 0.28 23.77
N SER A 142 -22.04 1.38 23.03
CA SER A 142 -22.48 1.29 21.62
C SER A 142 -21.53 0.48 20.73
N TRP A 143 -20.24 0.40 21.09
CA TRP A 143 -19.25 -0.43 20.38
C TRP A 143 -19.41 -1.92 20.67
N LYS A 144 -19.77 -2.35 21.90
CA LYS A 144 -20.14 -3.75 22.18
C LYS A 144 -21.31 -4.17 21.28
N ILE A 145 -22.36 -3.35 21.22
CA ILE A 145 -23.55 -3.57 20.38
C ILE A 145 -23.20 -3.65 18.89
N GLN A 146 -22.42 -2.68 18.40
CA GLN A 146 -21.96 -2.66 17.00
C GLN A 146 -21.17 -3.92 16.63
N ARG A 147 -20.29 -4.40 17.52
CA ARG A 147 -19.47 -5.60 17.29
C ARG A 147 -20.30 -6.89 17.23
N VAL A 148 -21.36 -7.00 18.03
CA VAL A 148 -22.32 -8.12 17.94
C VAL A 148 -23.09 -8.08 16.62
N ILE A 149 -23.56 -6.90 16.20
CA ILE A 149 -24.22 -6.71 14.89
C ILE A 149 -23.29 -7.08 13.73
N GLU A 150 -22.00 -6.71 13.82
CA GLU A 150 -20.98 -7.04 12.82
C GLU A 150 -20.64 -8.53 12.76
N LYS A 151 -20.51 -9.23 13.90
CA LYS A 151 -20.28 -10.68 13.93
C LYS A 151 -21.42 -11.45 13.28
N HIS A 152 -22.66 -11.14 13.67
CA HIS A 152 -23.86 -11.87 13.25
C HIS A 152 -24.53 -11.32 11.98
N GLN A 153 -23.90 -10.36 11.31
CA GLN A 153 -24.38 -9.72 10.07
C GLN A 153 -25.84 -9.22 10.13
N LEU A 154 -26.31 -8.78 11.31
CA LEU A 154 -27.71 -8.43 11.56
C LEU A 154 -28.09 -7.07 10.97
N TYR A 155 -28.14 -6.99 9.65
CA TYR A 155 -28.46 -5.81 8.86
C TYR A 155 -29.83 -5.96 8.18
N TYR A 156 -30.69 -4.96 8.31
CA TYR A 156 -32.00 -4.89 7.64
C TYR A 156 -31.94 -5.04 6.11
N HIS A 157 -30.83 -4.63 5.49
CA HIS A 157 -30.53 -4.87 4.08
C HIS A 157 -29.06 -5.30 3.93
N PRO A 158 -28.75 -6.61 3.87
CA PRO A 158 -27.36 -7.09 3.84
C PRO A 158 -26.62 -6.66 2.57
N LEU A 159 -27.26 -6.71 1.39
CA LEU A 159 -26.67 -6.27 0.12
C LEU A 159 -26.25 -4.79 0.16
N LYS A 160 -27.18 -3.90 0.56
CA LYS A 160 -26.92 -2.46 0.72
C LYS A 160 -25.96 -2.14 1.89
N ALA A 161 -25.70 -3.08 2.80
CA ALA A 161 -24.67 -2.95 3.83
C ALA A 161 -23.29 -3.34 3.27
N ASN A 162 -23.19 -4.47 2.57
CA ASN A 162 -21.96 -4.96 1.94
C ASN A 162 -21.43 -3.96 0.89
N GLN A 163 -22.28 -3.46 -0.01
CA GLN A 163 -21.93 -2.40 -0.97
C GLN A 163 -21.27 -1.17 -0.30
N ARG A 164 -21.82 -0.72 0.84
CA ARG A 164 -21.25 0.41 1.61
C ARG A 164 -19.94 0.06 2.33
N GLN A 165 -19.73 -1.20 2.73
CA GLN A 165 -18.42 -1.64 3.23
C GLN A 165 -17.37 -1.71 2.11
N LEU A 166 -17.73 -2.23 0.93
CA LEU A 166 -16.84 -2.28 -0.24
C LEU A 166 -16.45 -0.86 -0.72
N ALA A 167 -17.41 0.06 -0.77
CA ALA A 167 -17.12 1.48 -1.07
C ALA A 167 -16.13 2.09 -0.07
N ARG A 168 -16.28 1.83 1.24
CA ARG A 168 -15.35 2.29 2.29
C ARG A 168 -13.98 1.61 2.26
N LYS A 169 -13.88 0.36 1.77
CA LYS A 169 -12.59 -0.32 1.54
C LYS A 169 -11.86 0.22 0.30
N ARG A 170 -12.61 0.72 -0.69
CA ARG A 170 -12.08 1.34 -1.93
C ARG A 170 -11.80 2.83 -1.79
N SER A 171 -12.41 3.54 -0.85
CA SER A 171 -12.16 4.97 -0.64
C SER A 171 -10.76 5.21 -0.08
N GLN A 172 -9.88 5.73 -0.93
CA GLN A 172 -8.56 6.20 -0.49
C GLN A 172 -8.68 7.36 0.51
N PRO A 173 -7.73 7.54 1.43
CA PRO A 173 -7.71 8.68 2.35
C PRO A 173 -7.60 9.98 1.54
N LYS A 174 -8.65 10.83 1.58
CA LYS A 174 -8.61 12.14 0.93
C LYS A 174 -7.56 13.02 1.61
N HIS A 175 -6.48 13.34 0.89
CA HIS A 175 -5.48 14.30 1.34
C HIS A 175 -6.11 15.69 1.38
N ARG A 176 -6.50 16.16 2.58
CA ARG A 176 -7.04 17.51 2.76
C ARG A 176 -5.87 18.49 2.77
N ILE A 177 -5.82 19.39 1.81
CA ILE A 177 -4.80 20.44 1.74
C ILE A 177 -5.16 21.54 2.75
N THR A 178 -4.92 21.28 4.03
CA THR A 178 -5.03 22.27 5.12
C THR A 178 -3.81 23.21 5.17
N ALA A 179 -2.85 23.04 4.25
CA ALA A 179 -1.58 23.77 4.22
C ALA A 179 -1.69 25.14 3.54
N LEU A 180 -2.54 25.28 2.52
CA LEU A 180 -2.70 26.54 1.80
C LEU A 180 -3.54 27.53 2.62
N LYS A 181 -2.88 28.54 3.19
CA LYS A 181 -3.56 29.75 3.67
C LYS A 181 -4.01 30.55 2.46
N ARG A 182 -5.22 31.12 2.51
CA ARG A 182 -5.73 32.00 1.46
C ARG A 182 -5.19 33.41 1.67
N GLU A 183 -4.46 33.95 0.69
CA GLU A 183 -4.01 35.34 0.68
C GLU A 183 -4.90 36.20 -0.22
N GLN A 184 -5.10 37.46 0.15
CA GLN A 184 -5.95 38.41 -0.58
C GLN A 184 -5.14 39.12 -1.67
N ARG A 185 -4.76 38.37 -2.72
CA ARG A 185 -4.03 38.87 -3.89
C ARG A 185 -4.67 38.36 -5.18
N THR A 186 -4.73 39.23 -6.19
CA THR A 186 -5.13 38.87 -7.55
C THR A 186 -4.15 37.83 -8.12
N GLY A 187 -4.67 36.76 -8.73
CA GLY A 187 -3.87 35.63 -9.26
C GLY A 187 -3.41 34.60 -8.23
N PHE A 188 -3.63 34.84 -6.92
CA PHE A 188 -3.15 33.92 -5.87
C PHE A 188 -3.88 32.58 -5.86
N LEU A 189 -5.21 32.61 -6.02
CA LEU A 189 -6.05 31.40 -6.01
C LEU A 189 -7.20 31.54 -7.01
N ILE A 190 -7.11 30.76 -8.09
CA ILE A 190 -8.12 30.68 -9.15
C ILE A 190 -8.95 29.42 -8.95
N ALA A 191 -10.27 29.56 -8.85
CA ALA A 191 -11.19 28.43 -8.90
C ALA A 191 -11.55 28.09 -10.35
N LEU A 192 -11.41 26.82 -10.73
CA LEU A 192 -11.92 26.30 -12.00
C LEU A 192 -13.16 25.42 -11.78
N ASP A 193 -14.10 25.48 -12.72
CA ASP A 193 -15.29 24.62 -12.77
C ASP A 193 -15.70 24.34 -14.23
N THR A 194 -16.36 23.21 -14.48
CA THR A 194 -16.85 22.81 -15.80
C THR A 194 -18.38 22.73 -15.80
N ILE A 195 -19.02 23.75 -16.34
CA ILE A 195 -20.48 23.81 -16.53
C ILE A 195 -20.86 23.03 -17.78
N VAL A 196 -21.80 22.10 -17.67
CA VAL A 196 -22.33 21.32 -18.79
C VAL A 196 -23.62 21.96 -19.30
N VAL A 197 -23.64 22.37 -20.58
CA VAL A 197 -24.81 22.94 -21.25
C VAL A 197 -25.28 22.00 -22.37
N TYR A 198 -26.60 21.86 -22.51
CA TYR A 198 -27.23 21.19 -23.64
C TYR A 198 -28.01 22.24 -24.43
N ALA A 199 -27.58 22.50 -25.67
CA ALA A 199 -28.17 23.52 -26.54
C ALA A 199 -28.24 22.99 -27.98
N TYR A 200 -29.36 23.26 -28.68
CA TYR A 200 -29.59 22.83 -30.07
C TYR A 200 -29.31 21.33 -30.32
N GLY A 201 -29.75 20.48 -29.39
CA GLY A 201 -29.53 19.03 -29.43
C GLY A 201 -28.09 18.57 -29.12
N GLN A 202 -27.15 19.50 -28.89
CA GLN A 202 -25.74 19.20 -28.69
C GLN A 202 -25.28 19.47 -27.26
N LYS A 203 -24.42 18.59 -26.74
CA LYS A 203 -23.74 18.79 -25.47
C LYS A 203 -22.52 19.71 -25.65
N ARG A 204 -22.30 20.61 -24.71
CA ARG A 204 -21.16 21.52 -24.63
C ARG A 204 -20.66 21.62 -23.19
N TYR A 205 -19.38 21.95 -23.05
CA TYR A 205 -18.69 22.09 -21.78
C TYR A 205 -18.11 23.50 -21.73
N ILE A 206 -18.52 24.30 -20.75
CA ILE A 206 -18.00 25.65 -20.53
C ILE A 206 -17.08 25.56 -19.32
N LEU A 207 -15.78 25.71 -19.57
CA LEU A 207 -14.82 25.87 -18.50
C LEU A 207 -14.88 27.32 -18.04
N THR A 208 -14.99 27.51 -16.73
CA THR A 208 -14.92 28.81 -16.06
C THR A 208 -13.67 28.85 -15.17
N GLY A 209 -13.02 30.01 -15.13
CA GLY A 209 -11.90 30.29 -14.26
C GLY A 209 -12.13 31.63 -13.58
N ILE A 210 -12.29 31.61 -12.26
CA ILE A 210 -12.66 32.76 -11.45
C ILE A 210 -11.56 32.98 -10.42
N ASP A 211 -10.92 34.13 -10.44
CA ASP A 211 -10.04 34.56 -9.35
C ASP A 211 -10.88 34.79 -8.09
N THR A 212 -10.46 34.20 -6.97
CA THR A 212 -11.21 34.26 -5.70
C THR A 212 -11.09 35.61 -4.98
N HIS A 213 -10.22 36.51 -5.45
CA HIS A 213 -10.02 37.85 -4.89
C HIS A 213 -10.01 38.95 -5.95
N GLY A 214 -9.26 38.78 -7.04
CA GLY A 214 -9.37 39.63 -8.22
C GLY A 214 -10.75 39.46 -8.86
N LYS A 215 -11.41 40.55 -9.25
CA LYS A 215 -12.76 40.51 -9.86
C LYS A 215 -12.73 40.05 -11.34
N ILE A 216 -11.85 39.12 -11.66
CA ILE A 216 -11.60 38.61 -13.02
C ILE A 216 -12.20 37.22 -13.14
N ALA A 217 -13.10 37.06 -14.11
CA ALA A 217 -13.68 35.79 -14.49
C ALA A 217 -13.51 35.58 -15.99
N PHE A 218 -13.02 34.40 -16.37
CA PHE A 218 -12.86 33.96 -17.75
C PHE A 218 -13.70 32.71 -17.99
N ALA A 219 -14.36 32.63 -19.15
CA ALA A 219 -15.20 31.50 -19.50
C ALA A 219 -15.03 31.14 -20.98
N ARG A 220 -14.98 29.84 -21.31
CA ARG A 220 -14.83 29.38 -22.69
C ARG A 220 -15.51 28.04 -22.93
N MET A 221 -16.24 27.96 -24.04
CA MET A 221 -16.96 26.77 -24.47
C MET A 221 -16.06 25.83 -25.29
N TYR A 222 -16.18 24.53 -25.03
CA TYR A 222 -15.50 23.43 -25.71
C TYR A 222 -16.48 22.32 -26.10
N PRO A 223 -16.16 21.50 -27.13
CA PRO A 223 -17.00 20.40 -27.57
C PRO A 223 -16.90 19.15 -26.68
N GLY A 224 -15.88 19.04 -25.81
CA GLY A 224 -15.64 17.85 -24.98
C GLY A 224 -15.04 18.15 -23.61
N HIS A 225 -15.05 17.14 -22.74
CA HIS A 225 -14.52 17.16 -21.36
C HIS A 225 -13.14 16.45 -21.25
N GLY A 226 -12.41 16.36 -22.36
CA GLY A 226 -11.06 15.80 -22.37
C GLY A 226 -10.04 16.79 -21.80
N SER A 227 -9.06 16.30 -21.03
CA SER A 227 -8.08 17.14 -20.33
C SER A 227 -7.17 18.01 -21.24
N TYR A 228 -7.16 17.73 -22.54
CA TYR A 228 -6.57 18.60 -23.55
C TYR A 228 -7.27 19.98 -23.62
N TYR A 229 -8.59 20.03 -23.50
CA TYR A 229 -9.35 21.29 -23.52
C TYR A 229 -9.12 22.11 -22.26
N ALA A 230 -8.98 21.46 -21.10
CA ALA A 230 -8.59 22.10 -19.86
C ALA A 230 -7.17 22.69 -19.93
N ALA A 231 -6.24 22.02 -20.62
CA ALA A 231 -4.89 22.54 -20.86
C ALA A 231 -4.87 23.77 -21.81
N ASP A 232 -5.69 23.77 -22.88
CA ASP A 232 -5.88 24.96 -23.73
C ASP A 232 -6.52 26.12 -22.95
N PHE A 233 -7.51 25.83 -22.09
CA PHE A 233 -8.16 26.82 -21.24
C PHE A 233 -7.16 27.46 -20.26
N LEU A 234 -6.37 26.65 -19.56
CA LEU A 234 -5.37 27.14 -18.61
C LEU A 234 -4.31 28.01 -19.29
N LYS A 235 -3.84 27.65 -20.48
CA LYS A 235 -2.88 28.46 -21.24
C LYS A 235 -3.45 29.82 -21.66
N ARG A 236 -4.73 29.88 -22.03
CA ARG A 236 -5.42 31.15 -22.32
C ARG A 236 -5.63 32.00 -21.07
N LEU A 237 -5.92 31.37 -19.93
CA LEU A 237 -6.09 32.05 -18.65
C LEU A 237 -4.76 32.59 -18.09
N HIS A 238 -3.68 31.83 -18.24
CA HIS A 238 -2.31 32.25 -17.91
C HIS A 238 -1.90 33.46 -18.76
N TYR A 239 -2.19 33.45 -20.06
CA TYR A 239 -1.96 34.61 -20.94
C TYR A 239 -2.81 35.84 -20.54
N LEU A 240 -4.09 35.65 -20.20
CA LEU A 240 -5.00 36.73 -19.76
C LEU A 240 -4.57 37.41 -18.45
N LEU A 241 -3.76 36.73 -17.62
CA LEU A 241 -3.33 37.19 -16.30
C LEU A 241 -1.84 37.58 -16.26
N ASP A 242 -1.20 37.84 -17.41
CA ASP A 242 0.24 38.12 -17.53
C ASP A 242 1.12 37.10 -16.80
N GLY A 243 0.73 35.82 -16.84
CA GLY A 243 1.40 34.71 -16.17
C GLY A 243 1.18 34.61 -14.65
N ARG A 244 0.39 35.51 -14.05
CA ARG A 244 0.19 35.61 -12.59
C ARG A 244 -0.83 34.59 -12.09
N ILE A 245 -0.42 33.32 -12.03
CA ILE A 245 -1.20 32.22 -11.43
C ILE A 245 -0.31 31.50 -10.40
N GLU A 246 -0.58 31.70 -9.11
CA GLU A 246 0.17 31.01 -8.04
C GLU A 246 -0.46 29.66 -7.66
N ASN A 247 -1.79 29.62 -7.48
CA ASN A 247 -2.51 28.40 -7.09
C ASN A 247 -3.80 28.23 -7.89
N ILE A 248 -4.14 26.97 -8.18
CA ILE A 248 -5.38 26.59 -8.88
C ILE A 248 -6.19 25.64 -8.00
N GLN A 249 -7.49 25.87 -7.89
CA GLN A 249 -8.47 25.03 -7.20
C GLN A 249 -9.46 24.45 -8.22
N THR A 250 -9.24 23.20 -8.63
CA THR A 250 -10.23 22.37 -9.35
C THR A 250 -10.95 21.45 -8.36
N ASP A 251 -11.97 20.71 -8.82
CA ASP A 251 -12.26 19.41 -8.23
C ASP A 251 -11.36 18.31 -8.86
N ASN A 252 -11.38 17.09 -8.33
CA ASN A 252 -10.54 15.99 -8.86
C ASN A 252 -11.21 15.30 -10.06
N GLY A 253 -11.78 16.08 -10.99
CA GLY A 253 -12.45 15.62 -12.20
C GLY A 253 -11.48 15.08 -13.27
N SER A 254 -11.99 14.33 -14.24
CA SER A 254 -11.14 13.76 -15.31
C SER A 254 -10.70 14.76 -16.38
N GLU A 255 -11.27 15.98 -16.41
CA GLU A 255 -10.66 17.13 -17.10
C GLU A 255 -9.22 17.37 -16.54
N PHE A 256 -9.04 17.26 -15.21
CA PHE A 256 -8.08 18.09 -14.46
C PHE A 256 -6.83 17.24 -14.14
N ALA A 257 -6.59 16.24 -14.99
CA ALA A 257 -5.55 15.22 -14.91
C ALA A 257 -4.79 15.10 -16.24
N LYS A 258 -3.62 14.43 -16.23
CA LYS A 258 -2.73 14.27 -17.40
C LYS A 258 -2.36 15.61 -18.04
N TYR A 259 -2.97 16.01 -19.16
CA TYR A 259 -2.59 17.20 -19.92
C TYR A 259 -2.78 18.50 -19.12
N PHE A 260 -3.86 18.61 -18.32
CA PHE A 260 -4.05 19.76 -17.44
C PHE A 260 -2.96 19.83 -16.35
N SER A 261 -2.69 18.71 -15.67
CA SER A 261 -1.66 18.63 -14.63
C SER A 261 -0.24 18.86 -15.15
N LEU A 262 0.02 18.66 -16.46
CA LEU A 262 1.27 19.03 -17.11
C LEU A 262 1.32 20.52 -17.45
N ALA A 263 0.20 21.12 -17.88
CA ALA A 263 0.11 22.55 -18.14
C ALA A 263 0.13 23.41 -16.86
N ALA A 264 -0.28 22.85 -15.71
CA ALA A 264 -0.18 23.47 -14.39
C ALA A 264 1.18 23.28 -13.69
N GLN A 265 2.19 22.77 -14.42
CA GLN A 265 3.58 22.62 -13.99
C GLN A 265 4.54 23.41 -14.90
N GLN A 266 4.00 24.28 -15.77
CA GLN A 266 4.70 25.12 -16.75
C GLN A 266 4.45 26.60 -16.43
#